data_AF-A0A6A2GB47-F1
#
_entry.id   AF-A0A6A2GB47-F1
#
_cell.length_a   1.000
_cell.length_b   1.000
_cell.length_c   1.000
_cell.angle_alpha   90.00
_cell.angle_beta   90.00
_cell.angle_gamma   90.00
#
_symmetry.space_group_name_H-M   'P 1'
#
loop_
_entity.id
_entity.type
_entity.pdbx_description
1 polymer ?
#
loop_
_entity_poly.entity_id
_entity_poly.type
_entity_poly.pdbx_seq_one_letter_code
_entity_poly.pdbx_strand_id
1 'polypeptide(L)'
;MSKVYVNDGYMMLLDAIYFNGKKIGNVSDDGIDWGGDAAEYIKLFAAQVRNAPVKKIKKKDATNLLKFTLIELVPQNCKDVMGGTVDGTKWEAPSESVSLEGTLKILCGTGQTIEVKRMTLDGVVRGKIGGDDPLGIECEMEMLNPLDGGSPFSFDDTVPFISITPTSLSFAKGGESKTVDIEASGAFSVGKVPAGFSLEIVNGRITITADANTGAARNGSVEFILAADNTKKATLTLSQAAGNA
;
A
#
# COMPACT_ATOMS: atom_id res chain seq x y z
N MET A 1 -10.94 -0.72 -31.44
CA MET A 1 -10.58 -2.05 -30.91
C MET A 1 -9.86 -1.81 -29.61
N SER A 2 -10.48 -2.08 -28.46
CA SER A 2 -9.73 -2.13 -27.20
C SER A 2 -8.69 -3.24 -27.37
N LYS A 3 -7.40 -2.93 -27.18
CA LYS A 3 -6.40 -3.98 -27.06
C LYS A 3 -6.81 -4.78 -25.82
N VAL A 4 -7.27 -6.01 -26.03
CA VAL A 4 -7.36 -6.98 -24.95
C VAL A 4 -5.91 -7.28 -24.61
N TYR A 5 -5.45 -6.75 -23.47
CA TYR A 5 -4.15 -7.14 -22.93
C TYR A 5 -4.27 -8.63 -22.59
N VAL A 6 -3.48 -9.46 -23.27
CA VAL A 6 -3.32 -10.86 -22.92
C VAL A 6 -2.09 -10.90 -22.04
N ASN A 7 -2.22 -11.36 -20.79
CA ASN A 7 -1.07 -11.56 -19.94
C ASN A 7 -0.12 -12.55 -20.63
N ASP A 8 1.04 -12.05 -21.05
CA ASP A 8 2.08 -12.77 -21.76
C ASP A 8 3.15 -13.33 -20.80
N GLY A 9 2.92 -13.19 -19.49
CA GLY A 9 3.81 -13.62 -18.42
C GLY A 9 4.89 -12.60 -18.07
N TYR A 10 4.99 -11.46 -18.77
CA TYR A 10 5.95 -10.42 -18.42
C TYR A 10 5.35 -9.48 -17.36
N MET A 11 5.93 -9.51 -16.16
CA MET A 11 5.64 -8.56 -15.09
C MET A 11 6.71 -7.47 -15.11
N MET A 12 6.32 -6.27 -15.49
CA MET A 12 7.20 -5.12 -15.62
C MET A 12 6.50 -3.84 -15.21
N LEU A 13 7.30 -2.83 -14.87
CA LEU A 13 6.86 -1.51 -14.43
C LEU A 13 6.10 -1.59 -13.10
N LEU A 14 6.33 -0.60 -12.25
CA LEU A 14 5.59 -0.46 -11.01
C LEU A 14 4.49 0.58 -11.18
N ASP A 15 3.26 0.21 -10.85
CA ASP A 15 2.11 1.13 -10.85
C ASP A 15 1.79 1.61 -9.42
N ALA A 16 1.62 0.69 -8.47
CA ALA A 16 1.35 1.06 -7.09
C ALA A 16 1.82 0.00 -6.08
N ILE A 17 2.18 0.46 -4.88
CA ILE A 17 2.39 -0.38 -3.71
C ILE A 17 1.34 -0.02 -2.67
N TYR A 18 0.65 -1.04 -2.15
CA TYR A 18 -0.24 -0.94 -1.01
C TYR A 18 0.30 -1.78 0.15
N PHE A 19 0.38 -1.18 1.33
CA PHE A 19 0.72 -1.87 2.57
C PHE A 19 -0.43 -1.71 3.57
N ASN A 20 -0.95 -2.82 4.09
CA ASN A 20 -2.15 -2.83 4.94
C ASN A 20 -3.33 -2.04 4.32
N GLY A 21 -3.52 -2.19 3.02
CA GLY A 21 -4.57 -1.53 2.24
C GLY A 21 -4.35 -0.04 1.98
N LYS A 22 -3.20 0.52 2.37
CA LYS A 22 -2.87 1.93 2.15
C LYS A 22 -1.84 2.09 1.05
N LYS A 23 -2.08 3.02 0.14
CA LYS A 23 -1.11 3.36 -0.91
C LYS A 23 0.11 4.04 -0.29
N ILE A 24 1.31 3.50 -0.54
CA ILE A 24 2.55 3.96 0.10
C ILE A 24 3.12 5.23 -0.54
N GLY A 25 2.91 5.46 -1.84
CA GLY A 25 3.43 6.61 -2.58
C GLY A 25 4.36 6.25 -3.72
N ASN A 26 5.00 7.27 -4.29
CA ASN A 26 5.95 7.08 -5.39
C ASN A 26 7.30 6.59 -4.86
N VAL A 27 7.80 5.52 -5.46
CA VAL A 27 9.14 4.99 -5.20
C VAL A 27 10.13 5.49 -6.25
N SER A 28 11.43 5.36 -5.98
CA SER A 28 12.48 5.69 -6.95
C SER A 28 12.37 4.87 -8.23
N ASP A 29 12.99 5.36 -9.29
CA ASP A 29 13.03 4.72 -10.61
C ASP A 29 13.80 3.39 -10.64
N ASP A 30 14.60 3.11 -9.61
CA ASP A 30 15.19 1.79 -9.35
C ASP A 30 14.13 0.69 -9.13
N GLY A 31 12.91 1.07 -8.73
CA GLY A 31 11.80 0.15 -8.53
C GLY A 31 11.90 -0.68 -7.25
N ILE A 32 11.57 -1.97 -7.36
CA ILE A 32 11.60 -2.93 -6.24
C ILE A 32 12.61 -4.01 -6.56
N ASP A 33 13.63 -4.15 -5.70
CA ASP A 33 14.52 -5.30 -5.72
C ASP A 33 13.90 -6.46 -4.95
N TRP A 34 13.89 -7.65 -5.55
CA TRP A 34 13.38 -8.87 -4.93
C TRP A 34 14.53 -9.87 -4.75
N GLY A 35 14.99 -9.97 -3.51
CA GLY A 35 16.06 -10.86 -3.10
C GLY A 35 15.64 -11.82 -1.98
N GLY A 36 16.63 -12.23 -1.18
CA GLY A 36 16.46 -13.14 -0.05
C GLY A 36 17.65 -14.09 0.11
N ASP A 37 17.66 -14.80 1.22
CA ASP A 37 18.68 -15.81 1.52
C ASP A 37 18.38 -17.12 0.77
N ALA A 38 19.44 -17.81 0.33
CA ALA A 38 19.31 -19.17 -0.17
C ALA A 38 19.01 -20.17 0.97
N ALA A 39 18.30 -21.25 0.64
CA ALA A 39 18.02 -22.32 1.60
C ALA A 39 19.30 -22.99 2.12
N GLU A 40 19.39 -23.18 3.44
CA GLU A 40 20.51 -23.85 4.09
C GLU A 40 20.28 -25.35 4.23
N TYR A 41 21.35 -26.15 4.08
CA TYR A 41 21.28 -27.60 4.20
C TYR A 41 22.44 -28.16 5.03
N ILE A 42 22.13 -29.14 5.88
CA ILE A 42 23.13 -30.02 6.49
C ILE A 42 23.41 -31.15 5.51
N LYS A 43 24.69 -31.36 5.20
CA LYS A 43 25.16 -32.42 4.30
C LYS A 43 26.02 -33.41 5.08
N LEU A 44 25.64 -34.69 5.09
CA LEU A 44 26.43 -35.77 5.65
C LEU A 44 27.30 -36.38 4.55
N PHE A 45 28.59 -36.50 4.81
CA PHE A 45 29.54 -37.16 3.91
C PHE A 45 30.05 -38.45 4.55
N ALA A 46 30.23 -39.50 3.74
CA ALA A 46 30.85 -40.74 4.16
C ALA A 46 32.28 -40.80 3.62
N ALA A 47 33.26 -41.23 4.42
CA ALA A 47 34.66 -41.29 3.98
C ALA A 47 34.89 -42.20 2.77
N GLN A 48 34.04 -43.21 2.61
CA GLN A 48 34.05 -44.17 1.50
C GLN A 48 33.52 -43.56 0.19
N VAL A 49 32.73 -42.49 0.25
CA VAL A 49 32.11 -41.84 -0.91
C VAL A 49 32.67 -40.43 -1.04
N ARG A 50 33.72 -40.27 -1.84
CA ARG A 50 34.52 -39.02 -1.91
C ARG A 50 33.97 -37.96 -2.86
N ASN A 51 32.96 -38.26 -3.67
CA ASN A 51 32.49 -37.37 -4.74
C ASN A 51 31.16 -36.65 -4.43
N ALA A 52 30.42 -37.06 -3.41
CA ALA A 52 29.11 -36.48 -3.07
C ALA A 52 28.70 -36.76 -1.62
N PRO A 53 27.82 -35.92 -1.03
CA PRO A 53 27.21 -36.20 0.26
C PRO A 53 26.25 -37.40 0.18
N VAL A 54 26.23 -38.23 1.21
CA VAL A 54 25.33 -39.40 1.32
C VAL A 54 23.96 -39.05 1.89
N LYS A 55 23.82 -37.89 2.55
CA LYS A 55 22.52 -37.37 3.00
C LYS A 55 22.51 -35.84 2.94
N LYS A 56 21.37 -35.26 2.57
CA LYS A 56 21.10 -33.81 2.59
C LYS A 56 19.80 -33.58 3.35
N ILE A 57 19.81 -32.72 4.37
CA ILE A 57 18.64 -32.35 5.19
C ILE A 57 18.51 -30.83 5.15
N LYS A 58 17.30 -30.31 4.92
CA LYS A 58 17.05 -28.87 4.94
C LYS A 58 17.10 -28.35 6.38
N LYS A 59 17.87 -27.29 6.60
CA LYS A 59 18.05 -26.63 7.89
C LYS A 59 17.22 -25.35 8.01
N LYS A 60 17.25 -24.51 6.96
CA LYS A 60 16.50 -23.25 6.87
C LYS A 60 15.92 -23.14 5.45
N ASP A 61 14.69 -22.67 5.34
CA ASP A 61 14.10 -22.32 4.04
C ASP A 61 14.75 -21.05 3.47
N ALA A 62 14.63 -20.87 2.15
CA ALA A 62 14.99 -19.60 1.52
C ALA A 62 14.02 -18.50 1.98
N THR A 63 14.49 -17.25 2.04
CA THR A 63 13.65 -16.10 2.40
C THR A 63 13.29 -15.29 1.16
N ASN A 64 12.28 -14.41 1.29
CA ASN A 64 11.96 -13.39 0.30
C ASN A 64 12.10 -12.03 0.97
N LEU A 65 12.91 -11.15 0.37
CA LEU A 65 13.20 -9.83 0.86
C LEU A 65 12.96 -8.83 -0.27
N LEU A 66 12.12 -7.82 -0.02
CA LEU A 66 11.83 -6.76 -0.98
C LEU A 66 12.46 -5.45 -0.50
N LYS A 67 13.13 -4.74 -1.40
CA LYS A 67 13.74 -3.43 -1.11
C LYS A 67 13.31 -2.40 -2.12
N PHE A 68 12.96 -1.21 -1.65
CA PHE A 68 12.65 -0.06 -2.50
C PHE A 68 12.90 1.23 -1.73
N THR A 69 12.97 2.36 -2.43
CA THR A 69 13.12 3.68 -1.82
C THR A 69 11.86 4.51 -2.05
N LEU A 70 11.11 4.82 -1.00
CA LEU A 70 10.00 5.79 -1.06
C LEU A 70 10.59 7.21 -1.18
N ILE A 71 10.18 7.95 -2.21
CA ILE A 71 10.66 9.33 -2.47
C ILE A 71 9.55 10.38 -2.31
N GLU A 72 8.28 9.97 -2.30
CA GLU A 72 7.15 10.86 -2.01
C GLU A 72 6.98 11.01 -0.49
N LEU A 73 7.83 11.86 0.11
CA LEU A 73 7.90 12.10 1.56
C LEU A 73 6.78 13.01 2.09
N VAL A 74 5.53 12.73 1.75
CA VAL A 74 4.38 13.36 2.40
C VAL A 74 4.15 12.75 3.80
N PRO A 75 3.68 13.51 4.80
CA PRO A 75 3.67 13.08 6.19
C PRO A 75 3.03 11.71 6.47
N GLN A 76 1.89 11.42 5.85
CA GLN A 76 1.23 10.13 6.03
C GLN A 76 2.00 8.97 5.37
N ASN A 77 2.67 9.19 4.24
CA ASN A 77 3.46 8.13 3.60
C ASN A 77 4.62 7.75 4.51
N CYS A 78 5.33 8.74 5.06
CA CYS A 78 6.39 8.52 6.04
C CYS A 78 5.86 7.74 7.26
N LYS A 79 4.70 8.12 7.78
CA LYS A 79 4.07 7.39 8.89
C LYS A 79 3.72 5.95 8.55
N ASP A 80 3.21 5.69 7.36
CA ASP A 80 2.78 4.35 6.97
C ASP A 80 3.95 3.39 6.68
N VAL A 81 5.16 3.91 6.40
CA VAL A 81 6.37 3.07 6.21
C VAL A 81 7.35 3.07 7.38
N MET A 82 7.32 4.08 8.26
CA MET A 82 8.25 4.22 9.39
C MET A 82 7.57 4.43 10.74
N GLY A 83 6.24 4.52 10.82
CA GLY A 83 5.53 4.82 12.07
C GLY A 83 5.64 6.29 12.49
N GLY A 84 5.50 6.58 13.79
CA GLY A 84 5.50 7.95 14.31
C GLY A 84 4.13 8.64 14.23
N THR A 85 4.12 9.97 14.27
CA THR A 85 2.88 10.77 14.35
C THR A 85 2.81 11.82 13.25
N VAL A 86 1.59 12.20 12.89
CA VAL A 86 1.32 13.23 11.88
C VAL A 86 0.42 14.29 12.50
N ASP A 87 0.82 15.56 12.34
CA ASP A 87 0.05 16.74 12.71
C ASP A 87 0.00 17.69 11.50
N GLY A 88 -1.12 17.67 10.79
CA GLY A 88 -1.28 18.41 9.54
C GLY A 88 -0.22 18.03 8.50
N THR A 89 0.63 19.00 8.14
CA THR A 89 1.72 18.85 7.16
C THR A 89 3.04 18.40 7.78
N LYS A 90 3.07 18.11 9.08
CA LYS A 90 4.26 17.66 9.80
C LYS A 90 4.17 16.17 10.11
N TRP A 91 5.26 15.45 9.86
CA TRP A 91 5.49 14.11 10.39
C TRP A 91 6.63 14.15 11.40
N GLU A 92 6.43 13.47 12.53
CA GLU A 92 7.45 13.23 13.54
C GLU A 92 7.80 11.74 13.52
N ALA A 93 9.07 11.44 13.29
CA ALA A 93 9.58 10.08 13.35
C ALA A 93 9.36 9.46 14.74
N PRO A 94 9.18 8.13 14.85
CA PRO A 94 9.07 7.48 16.15
C PRO A 94 10.36 7.65 16.97
N SER A 95 10.22 7.64 18.30
CA SER A 95 11.37 7.75 19.22
C SER A 95 12.29 6.53 19.22
N GLU A 96 11.81 5.41 18.68
CA GLU A 96 12.52 4.14 18.54
C GLU A 96 12.26 3.58 17.15
N SER A 97 13.17 2.75 16.63
CA SER A 97 12.94 2.04 15.37
C SER A 97 11.70 1.17 15.48
N VAL A 98 10.82 1.26 14.48
CA VAL A 98 9.59 0.48 14.38
C VAL A 98 9.70 -0.46 13.19
N SER A 99 9.49 -1.75 13.44
CA SER A 99 9.22 -2.74 12.40
C SER A 99 7.70 -2.94 12.33
N LEU A 100 7.10 -2.58 11.20
CA LEU A 100 5.67 -2.75 10.96
C LEU A 100 5.41 -4.16 10.43
N GLU A 101 4.19 -4.66 10.61
CA GLU A 101 3.77 -5.95 10.05
C GLU A 101 2.47 -5.78 9.27
N GLY A 102 2.37 -6.39 8.10
CA GLY A 102 1.19 -6.20 7.26
C GLY A 102 1.11 -7.02 5.99
N THR A 103 -0.01 -6.85 5.31
CA THR A 103 -0.23 -7.34 3.95
C THR A 103 0.42 -6.40 2.94
N LEU A 104 0.91 -6.95 1.83
CA LEU A 104 1.50 -6.20 0.72
C LEU A 104 0.75 -6.54 -0.57
N LYS A 105 0.41 -5.52 -1.34
CA LYS A 105 -0.11 -5.65 -2.70
C LYS A 105 0.67 -4.75 -3.63
N ILE A 106 1.19 -5.30 -4.72
CA ILE A 106 1.92 -4.57 -5.76
C ILE A 106 1.14 -4.68 -7.06
N LEU A 107 0.85 -3.55 -7.69
CA LEU A 107 0.29 -3.48 -9.02
C LEU A 107 1.42 -3.23 -10.03
N CYS A 108 1.54 -4.10 -11.02
CA CYS A 108 2.47 -3.96 -12.13
C CYS A 108 1.83 -3.15 -13.26
N GLY A 109 2.61 -2.30 -13.93
CA GLY A 109 2.13 -1.50 -15.08
C GLY A 109 1.75 -2.36 -16.29
N THR A 110 2.21 -3.61 -16.34
CA THR A 110 1.81 -4.64 -17.29
C THR A 110 0.53 -5.39 -16.89
N GLY A 111 -0.21 -4.95 -15.88
CA GLY A 111 -1.54 -5.47 -15.57
C GLY A 111 -1.58 -6.76 -14.74
N GLN A 112 -0.51 -7.07 -14.00
CA GLN A 112 -0.48 -8.13 -12.99
C GLN A 112 -0.50 -7.55 -11.58
N THR A 113 -1.01 -8.34 -10.65
CA THR A 113 -1.01 -8.03 -9.22
C THR A 113 -0.18 -9.08 -8.48
N ILE A 114 0.66 -8.61 -7.57
CA ILE A 114 1.39 -9.44 -6.62
C ILE A 114 0.75 -9.22 -5.25
N GLU A 115 0.34 -10.29 -4.58
CA GLU A 115 -0.17 -10.20 -3.21
C GLU A 115 0.71 -11.03 -2.28
N VAL A 116 1.11 -10.44 -1.17
CA VAL A 116 1.82 -11.12 -0.08
C VAL A 116 1.01 -10.97 1.20
N LYS A 117 0.71 -12.11 1.83
CA LYS A 117 -0.18 -12.14 3.01
C LYS A 117 0.44 -11.53 4.25
N ARG A 118 1.76 -11.57 4.38
CA ARG A 118 2.45 -11.14 5.59
C ARG A 118 3.90 -10.78 5.32
N MET A 119 4.24 -9.53 5.60
CA MET A 119 5.59 -8.98 5.52
C MET A 119 5.87 -8.18 6.79
N THR A 120 7.13 -8.12 7.19
CA THR A 120 7.63 -6.99 7.98
C THR A 120 7.88 -5.79 7.06
N LEU A 121 7.96 -4.60 7.62
CA LEU A 121 8.39 -3.40 6.93
C LEU A 121 9.22 -2.55 7.89
N ASP A 122 10.48 -2.40 7.55
CA ASP A 122 11.46 -1.56 8.24
C ASP A 122 11.83 -0.42 7.31
N GLY A 123 11.91 0.80 7.86
CA GLY A 123 12.21 2.00 7.09
C GLY A 123 13.33 2.80 7.71
N VAL A 124 14.19 3.37 6.86
CA VAL A 124 15.26 4.28 7.29
C VAL A 124 15.44 5.42 6.29
N VAL A 125 15.54 6.66 6.80
CA VAL A 125 15.79 7.84 5.95
C VAL A 125 17.25 7.84 5.49
N ARG A 126 17.44 7.91 4.17
CA ARG A 126 18.73 7.89 3.47
C ARG A 126 18.69 8.77 2.21
N GLY A 127 19.82 8.93 1.55
CA GLY A 127 19.95 9.73 0.34
C GLY A 127 20.46 11.15 0.58
N LYS A 128 20.35 12.00 -0.45
CA LYS A 128 20.93 13.34 -0.52
C LYS A 128 19.87 14.38 -0.88
N ILE A 129 20.05 15.61 -0.40
CA ILE A 129 19.26 16.75 -0.89
C ILE A 129 19.94 17.27 -2.16
N GLY A 130 19.50 16.76 -3.32
CA GLY A 130 20.06 17.05 -4.65
C GLY A 130 20.93 15.92 -5.21
N GLY A 131 21.05 15.86 -6.54
CA GLY A 131 21.77 14.80 -7.26
C GLY A 131 20.88 13.60 -7.61
N ASP A 132 21.51 12.52 -8.07
CA ASP A 132 20.81 11.33 -8.59
C ASP A 132 20.31 10.36 -7.50
N ASP A 133 20.74 10.56 -6.23
CA ASP A 133 20.31 9.76 -5.07
C ASP A 133 19.44 10.62 -4.13
N PRO A 134 18.19 10.95 -4.49
CA PRO A 134 17.36 11.86 -3.71
C PRO A 134 17.09 11.30 -2.30
N LEU A 135 16.88 12.22 -1.35
CA LEU A 135 16.44 11.89 0.00
C LEU A 135 15.14 11.07 -0.07
N GLY A 136 15.13 9.92 0.59
CA GLY A 136 14.01 9.00 0.62
C GLY A 136 14.02 8.14 1.86
N ILE A 137 13.03 7.27 1.97
CA ILE A 137 12.98 6.20 2.97
C ILE A 137 13.32 4.90 2.26
N GLU A 138 14.48 4.33 2.57
CA GLU A 138 14.82 2.96 2.19
C GLU A 138 13.92 2.02 3.01
N CYS A 139 13.06 1.30 2.31
CA CYS A 139 12.15 0.31 2.86
C CYS A 139 12.70 -1.08 2.61
N GLU A 140 12.79 -1.88 3.67
CA GLU A 140 13.14 -3.30 3.62
C GLU A 140 11.95 -4.11 4.16
N MET A 141 11.48 -5.07 3.38
CA MET A 141 10.34 -5.92 3.75
C MET A 141 10.75 -7.38 3.72
N GLU A 142 10.61 -8.11 4.84
CA GLU A 142 10.87 -9.55 4.90
C GLU A 142 9.56 -10.33 4.97
N MET A 143 9.41 -11.33 4.10
CA MET A 143 8.23 -12.17 4.07
C MET A 143 8.17 -13.12 5.27
N LEU A 144 7.03 -13.10 5.97
CA LEU A 144 6.75 -13.99 7.07
C LEU A 144 5.78 -15.10 6.65
N ASN A 145 5.82 -16.22 7.37
CA ASN A 145 4.82 -17.25 7.20
C ASN A 145 3.41 -16.72 7.53
N PRO A 146 2.41 -16.97 6.68
CA PRO A 146 1.02 -16.65 6.99
C PRO A 146 0.58 -17.33 8.28
N LEU A 147 -0.18 -16.60 9.09
CA LEU A 147 -0.72 -17.14 10.34
C LEU A 147 -1.80 -18.22 10.10
N ASP A 148 -2.43 -18.19 8.93
CA ASP A 148 -3.44 -19.15 8.50
C ASP A 148 -2.86 -20.44 7.89
N GLY A 149 -1.53 -20.53 7.75
CA GLY A 149 -0.84 -21.66 7.11
C GLY A 149 -1.09 -21.77 5.59
N GLY A 150 -1.72 -20.77 4.97
CA GLY A 150 -1.97 -20.74 3.52
C GLY A 150 -0.75 -20.35 2.70
N SER A 151 -0.95 -20.17 1.39
CA SER A 151 0.11 -19.68 0.48
C SER A 151 0.60 -18.29 0.91
N PRO A 152 1.93 -18.05 0.97
CA PRO A 152 2.49 -16.77 1.41
C PRO A 152 2.28 -15.63 0.42
N PHE A 153 2.36 -15.91 -0.88
CA PHE A 153 2.16 -14.93 -1.93
C PHE A 153 1.54 -15.55 -3.20
N SER A 154 1.11 -14.68 -4.11
CA SER A 154 0.56 -15.04 -5.41
C SER A 154 0.87 -13.96 -6.47
N PHE A 155 0.85 -14.39 -7.73
CA PHE A 155 0.83 -13.53 -8.91
C PHE A 155 -0.47 -13.81 -9.66
N ASP A 156 -1.20 -12.78 -10.04
CA ASP A 156 -2.47 -12.90 -10.77
C ASP A 156 -2.64 -11.76 -11.78
N ASP A 157 -3.59 -11.92 -12.70
CA ASP A 157 -4.08 -10.82 -13.52
C ASP A 157 -4.75 -9.77 -12.63
N THR A 158 -4.45 -8.50 -12.87
CA THR A 158 -5.14 -7.40 -12.18
C THR A 158 -6.58 -7.35 -12.66
N VAL A 159 -7.49 -7.91 -11.87
CA VAL A 159 -8.93 -7.76 -12.08
C VAL A 159 -9.34 -6.33 -11.72
N PRO A 160 -10.16 -5.63 -12.53
CA PRO A 160 -10.64 -4.29 -12.21
C PRO A 160 -11.32 -4.22 -10.84
N PHE A 161 -10.75 -3.42 -9.94
CA PHE A 161 -11.26 -3.18 -8.60
C PHE A 161 -11.14 -1.71 -8.20
N ILE A 162 -12.04 -1.28 -7.31
CA ILE A 162 -11.97 -0.04 -6.56
C ILE A 162 -12.67 -0.26 -5.21
N SER A 163 -12.04 0.15 -4.11
CA SER A 163 -12.57 0.00 -2.75
C SER A 163 -12.19 1.19 -1.89
N ILE A 164 -13.03 1.50 -0.90
CA ILE A 164 -12.84 2.64 0.00
C ILE A 164 -12.99 2.20 1.45
N THR A 165 -12.10 2.68 2.31
CA THR A 165 -12.11 2.37 3.74
C THR A 165 -11.81 3.63 4.56
N PRO A 166 -12.66 3.99 5.55
CA PRO A 166 -14.00 3.45 5.81
C PRO A 166 -15.02 3.77 4.71
N THR A 167 -16.14 3.04 4.68
CA THR A 167 -17.26 3.27 3.73
C THR A 167 -18.25 4.34 4.21
N SER A 168 -18.10 4.82 5.45
CA SER A 168 -18.91 5.91 5.99
C SER A 168 -18.09 6.82 6.92
N LEU A 169 -18.46 8.10 6.94
CA LEU A 169 -17.93 9.11 7.85
C LEU A 169 -19.06 9.91 8.48
N SER A 170 -18.92 10.19 9.76
CA SER A 170 -19.85 11.04 10.53
C SER A 170 -19.10 12.24 11.08
N PHE A 171 -19.61 13.45 10.84
CA PHE A 171 -18.96 14.71 11.18
C PHE A 171 -19.70 15.46 12.29
N ALA A 172 -18.92 16.11 13.15
CA ALA A 172 -19.41 17.04 14.16
C ALA A 172 -19.99 18.31 13.51
N LYS A 173 -20.96 18.93 14.19
CA LYS A 173 -21.56 20.20 13.75
C LYS A 173 -20.56 21.37 13.69
N GLY A 174 -19.47 21.31 14.46
CA GLY A 174 -18.43 22.35 14.48
C GLY A 174 -17.53 22.36 13.23
N GLY A 175 -17.67 21.36 12.37
CA GLY A 175 -16.78 21.12 11.25
C GLY A 175 -15.52 20.36 11.67
N GLU A 176 -15.05 19.48 10.79
CA GLU A 176 -13.82 18.70 10.97
C GLU A 176 -13.37 18.10 9.63
N SER A 177 -12.13 17.62 9.58
CA SER A 177 -11.61 16.85 8.44
C SER A 177 -11.33 15.41 8.84
N LYS A 178 -11.64 14.47 7.93
CA LYS A 178 -11.39 13.04 8.12
C LYS A 178 -10.79 12.45 6.85
N THR A 179 -9.96 11.44 7.00
CA THR A 179 -9.32 10.76 5.89
C THR A 179 -9.96 9.41 5.62
N VAL A 180 -9.96 9.00 4.35
CA VAL A 180 -10.28 7.65 3.90
C VAL A 180 -9.23 7.18 2.91
N ASP A 181 -8.96 5.89 2.91
CA ASP A 181 -8.03 5.23 1.99
C ASP A 181 -8.83 4.66 0.80
N ILE A 182 -8.30 4.85 -0.41
CA ILE A 182 -8.83 4.20 -1.62
C ILE A 182 -7.79 3.25 -2.20
N GLU A 183 -8.21 2.02 -2.48
CA GLU A 183 -7.44 1.11 -3.31
C GLU A 183 -8.12 1.02 -4.67
N ALA A 184 -7.35 1.18 -5.74
CA ALA A 184 -7.86 1.06 -7.09
C ALA A 184 -6.82 0.37 -7.99
N SER A 185 -7.32 -0.44 -8.92
CA SER A 185 -6.55 -1.06 -10.00
C SER A 185 -6.06 -0.08 -11.08
N GLY A 186 -6.32 1.22 -10.92
CA GLY A 186 -5.94 2.25 -11.87
C GLY A 186 -6.61 3.59 -11.58
N ALA A 187 -6.55 4.51 -12.55
CA ALA A 187 -7.17 5.82 -12.44
C ALA A 187 -8.69 5.73 -12.22
N PHE A 188 -9.23 6.66 -11.44
CA PHE A 188 -10.66 6.77 -11.15
C PHE A 188 -11.12 8.22 -11.20
N SER A 189 -12.44 8.40 -11.32
CA SER A 189 -13.11 9.70 -11.24
C SER A 189 -13.94 9.80 -9.99
N VAL A 190 -14.20 11.03 -9.55
CA VAL A 190 -15.00 11.33 -8.36
C VAL A 190 -16.34 11.93 -8.80
N GLY A 191 -17.42 11.38 -8.26
CA GLY A 191 -18.77 11.88 -8.46
C GLY A 191 -19.02 13.21 -7.75
N LYS A 192 -20.27 13.68 -7.81
CA LYS A 192 -20.65 14.94 -7.17
C LYS A 192 -20.48 14.85 -5.65
N VAL A 193 -19.72 15.78 -5.07
CA VAL A 193 -19.61 15.94 -3.62
C VAL A 193 -20.87 16.61 -3.07
N PRO A 194 -21.54 16.06 -2.04
CA PRO A 194 -22.70 16.68 -1.42
C PRO A 194 -22.41 18.08 -0.87
N ALA A 195 -23.41 18.97 -0.91
CA ALA A 195 -23.25 20.34 -0.43
C ALA A 195 -22.88 20.37 1.06
N GLY A 196 -21.94 21.25 1.42
CA GLY A 196 -21.41 21.37 2.78
C GLY A 196 -20.22 20.44 3.09
N PHE A 197 -19.75 19.68 2.10
CA PHE A 197 -18.52 18.89 2.16
C PHE A 197 -17.58 19.29 1.03
N SER A 198 -16.27 19.19 1.28
CA SER A 198 -15.22 19.28 0.26
C SER A 198 -14.32 18.04 0.31
N LEU A 199 -13.60 17.79 -0.78
CA LEU A 199 -12.80 16.60 -0.97
C LEU A 199 -11.45 16.98 -1.60
N GLU A 200 -10.37 16.47 -1.04
CA GLU A 200 -9.01 16.54 -1.58
C GLU A 200 -8.43 15.13 -1.72
N ILE A 201 -7.67 14.86 -2.78
CA ILE A 201 -6.99 13.59 -3.00
C ILE A 201 -5.49 13.83 -3.08
N VAL A 202 -4.74 13.19 -2.19
CA VAL A 202 -3.28 13.19 -2.20
C VAL A 202 -2.80 11.74 -2.08
N ASN A 203 -2.11 11.25 -3.11
CA ASN A 203 -1.57 9.88 -3.17
C ASN A 203 -2.59 8.78 -2.79
N GLY A 204 -3.80 8.83 -3.36
CA GLY A 204 -4.84 7.82 -3.06
C GLY A 204 -5.42 7.90 -1.63
N ARG A 205 -5.01 8.88 -0.82
CA ARG A 205 -5.73 9.24 0.40
C ARG A 205 -6.65 10.41 0.12
N ILE A 206 -7.89 10.26 0.54
CA ILE A 206 -8.94 11.25 0.36
C ILE A 206 -9.17 11.93 1.70
N THR A 207 -9.02 13.25 1.74
CA THR A 207 -9.42 14.07 2.89
C THR A 207 -10.79 14.67 2.59
N ILE A 208 -11.77 14.37 3.44
CA ILE A 208 -13.09 15.00 3.43
C ILE A 208 -13.16 16.03 4.54
N THR A 209 -13.55 17.24 4.18
CA THR A 209 -13.79 18.33 5.14
C THR A 209 -15.27 18.65 5.15
N ALA A 210 -15.85 18.75 6.34
CA ALA A 210 -17.18 19.30 6.54
C ALA A 210 -17.06 20.66 7.22
N ASP A 211 -17.65 21.70 6.63
CA ASP A 211 -17.73 23.02 7.26
C ASP A 211 -18.68 22.99 8.46
N ALA A 212 -18.57 23.97 9.36
CA ALA A 212 -19.52 24.12 10.46
C ALA A 212 -20.98 24.15 9.94
N ASN A 213 -21.85 23.39 10.59
CA ASN A 213 -23.26 23.29 10.23
C ASN A 213 -24.13 23.99 11.28
N THR A 214 -24.78 25.07 10.85
CA THR A 214 -25.78 25.82 11.64
C THR A 214 -27.22 25.45 11.27
N GLY A 215 -27.43 24.63 10.23
CA GLY A 215 -28.75 24.27 9.72
C GLY A 215 -29.16 22.84 10.06
N ALA A 216 -30.10 22.30 9.29
CA ALA A 216 -30.51 20.89 9.39
C ALA A 216 -29.35 19.92 9.15
N ALA A 217 -29.50 18.68 9.60
CA ALA A 217 -28.50 17.63 9.36
C ALA A 217 -28.23 17.46 7.86
N ARG A 218 -26.95 17.31 7.48
CA ARG A 218 -26.52 17.11 6.10
C ARG A 218 -26.16 15.64 5.90
N ASN A 219 -26.65 15.03 4.84
CA ASN A 219 -26.33 13.66 4.47
C ASN A 219 -26.10 13.58 2.96
N GLY A 220 -25.27 12.63 2.54
CA GLY A 220 -25.09 12.35 1.12
C GLY A 220 -24.06 11.24 0.90
N SER A 221 -23.74 11.00 -0.36
CA SER A 221 -22.72 10.05 -0.75
C SER A 221 -21.82 10.61 -1.84
N VAL A 222 -20.59 10.13 -1.87
CA VAL A 222 -19.63 10.37 -2.96
C VAL A 222 -19.34 9.02 -3.60
N GLU A 223 -19.56 8.92 -4.91
CA GLU A 223 -19.17 7.75 -5.70
C GLU A 223 -17.78 7.95 -6.30
N PHE A 224 -16.94 6.92 -6.25
CA PHE A 224 -15.67 6.83 -6.95
C PHE A 224 -15.80 5.76 -8.02
N ILE A 225 -15.43 6.09 -9.26
CA ILE A 225 -15.72 5.26 -10.43
C ILE A 225 -14.41 4.96 -11.15
N LEU A 226 -14.08 3.68 -11.28
CA LEU A 226 -12.85 3.24 -11.95
C LEU A 226 -12.91 3.56 -13.45
N ALA A 227 -11.88 4.19 -14.01
CA ALA A 227 -11.87 4.61 -15.40
C ALA A 227 -11.78 3.44 -16.40
N ALA A 228 -11.09 2.36 -16.00
CA ALA A 228 -10.95 1.17 -16.83
C ALA A 228 -12.24 0.33 -16.90
N ASP A 229 -13.11 0.43 -15.89
CA ASP A 229 -14.41 -0.24 -15.83
C ASP A 229 -15.39 0.57 -14.97
N ASN A 230 -16.23 1.37 -15.64
CA ASN A 230 -17.18 2.26 -14.98
C ASN A 230 -18.31 1.53 -14.21
N THR A 231 -18.39 0.19 -14.31
CA THR A 231 -19.30 -0.61 -13.47
C THR A 231 -18.72 -0.84 -12.08
N LYS A 232 -17.41 -0.70 -11.90
CA LYS A 232 -16.72 -0.79 -10.61
C LYS A 232 -16.78 0.56 -9.90
N LYS A 233 -17.40 0.55 -8.72
CA LYS A 233 -17.64 1.74 -7.93
C LYS A 233 -17.38 1.50 -6.45
N ALA A 234 -16.82 2.51 -5.79
CA ALA A 234 -16.77 2.60 -4.35
C ALA A 234 -17.64 3.78 -3.89
N THR A 235 -18.41 3.60 -2.83
CA THR A 235 -19.32 4.62 -2.32
C THR A 235 -18.96 4.99 -0.89
N LEU A 236 -18.72 6.27 -0.65
CA LEU A 236 -18.52 6.84 0.67
C LEU A 236 -19.78 7.55 1.13
N THR A 237 -20.35 7.12 2.26
CA THR A 237 -21.51 7.79 2.87
C THR A 237 -21.05 8.85 3.86
N LEU A 238 -21.62 10.05 3.76
CA LEU A 238 -21.28 11.19 4.61
C LEU A 238 -22.51 11.61 5.41
N SER A 239 -22.32 11.87 6.70
CA SER A 239 -23.34 12.45 7.57
C SER A 239 -22.75 13.55 8.45
N GLN A 240 -23.50 14.61 8.70
CA GLN A 240 -23.12 15.68 9.62
C GLN A 240 -24.31 16.07 10.48
N ALA A 241 -24.08 16.16 11.80
CA ALA A 241 -25.10 16.55 12.76
C ALA A 241 -25.71 17.94 12.45
N ALA A 242 -26.97 18.14 12.84
CA ALA A 242 -27.63 19.44 12.76
C ALA A 242 -26.95 20.47 13.68
N GLY A 243 -27.02 21.74 13.28
CA GLY A 243 -26.75 22.86 14.18
C GLY A 243 -27.79 22.90 15.30
N ASN A 244 -27.40 23.40 16.48
CA ASN A 244 -28.40 23.76 17.48
C ASN A 244 -29.09 25.02 16.96
N ALA A 245 -30.42 24.97 16.84
CA ALA A 245 -31.24 26.15 16.57
C ALA A 245 -31.08 27.19 17.69
#